data_AF-A0A803Q021-F1
#
_entry.id   AF-A0A803Q021-F1
#
_cell.length_a   1.000
_cell.length_b   1.000
_cell.length_c   1.000
_cell.angle_alpha   90.00
_cell.angle_beta   90.00
_cell.angle_gamma   90.00
#
_symmetry.space_group_name_H-M   'P 1'
#
loop_
_entity.id
_entity.type
_entity.pdbx_description
1 polymer ?
#
loop_
_entity_poly.entity_id
_entity_poly.type
_entity_poly.pdbx_seq_one_letter_code
_entity_poly.pdbx_strand_id
1 'polypeptide(L)'
;MDTQEGVPSMPSFDFHGIDQKLVDRMVYDSLVWSSLHGLVVGDKSVQRSGKVPGVGMVHAPFALLPMPFPETHWKLACEVAPIFNELVDRVSLDAKFLQDSLSRTKKADAFTSRLLDIHSKMLDINKKEEIRLGLHRSDYMLDEQTKSLLQIEMNTISSSFAGLSSLVSDLHRSLLDNYGKLLNLDSKRVPGNTAASQFADALAKAWTEYNNPRSTVMVVAQADERNMYDQHWLSSLLKERHNITSIRKTLAEIDAEGELQADGSLIVYVAITMEN
;
A
#
# COMPACT_ATOMS: atom_id res chain seq x y z
N MET A 1 -27.13 9.15 27.53
CA MET A 1 -25.81 9.79 27.70
C MET A 1 -25.08 8.92 28.71
N ASP A 2 -24.53 7.80 28.24
CA ASP A 2 -23.76 6.93 29.10
C ASP A 2 -22.30 7.36 28.98
N THR A 3 -21.80 7.90 30.09
CA THR A 3 -20.40 8.27 30.29
C THR A 3 -19.54 7.02 30.16
N GLN A 4 -18.71 6.95 29.10
CA GLN A 4 -17.64 5.97 29.04
C GLN A 4 -16.68 6.24 30.20
N GLU A 5 -16.69 5.35 31.19
CA GLU A 5 -15.73 5.33 32.29
C GLU A 5 -14.30 5.26 31.73
N GLY A 6 -13.42 6.04 32.35
CA GLY A 6 -12.06 6.29 31.88
C GLY A 6 -11.28 5.01 31.63
N VAL A 7 -10.91 4.80 30.36
CA VAL A 7 -9.91 3.80 29.97
C VAL A 7 -8.61 4.15 30.70
N PRO A 8 -8.03 3.25 31.50
CA PRO A 8 -6.76 3.50 32.18
C PRO A 8 -5.70 3.87 31.14
N SER A 9 -4.94 4.93 31.39
CA SER A 9 -3.78 5.28 30.56
C SER A 9 -2.83 4.08 30.55
N MET A 10 -2.61 3.46 29.40
CA MET A 10 -1.64 2.37 29.29
C MET A 10 -0.28 2.91 29.73
N PRO A 11 0.44 2.23 30.65
CA PRO A 11 1.79 2.65 30.99
C PRO A 11 2.63 2.66 29.71
N SER A 12 3.13 3.83 29.33
CA SER A 12 3.98 3.98 28.15
C SER A 12 5.28 3.24 28.40
N PHE A 13 5.59 2.25 27.56
CA PHE A 13 6.91 1.67 27.54
C PHE A 13 7.93 2.77 27.20
N ASP A 14 8.88 3.03 28.10
CA ASP A 14 9.87 4.09 27.91
C ASP A 14 11.01 3.57 27.02
N PHE A 15 10.90 3.86 25.72
CA PHE A 15 11.93 3.53 24.74
C PHE A 15 13.27 4.24 25.01
N HIS A 16 13.25 5.40 25.67
CA HIS A 16 14.45 6.20 25.93
C HIS A 16 15.22 5.73 27.18
N GLY A 17 14.57 4.92 28.04
CA GLY A 17 15.19 4.30 29.20
C GLY A 17 15.98 3.02 28.90
N ILE A 18 16.01 2.54 27.65
CA ILE A 18 16.74 1.32 27.27
C ILE A 18 18.24 1.57 27.29
N ASP A 19 19.01 0.63 27.86
CA ASP A 19 20.48 0.67 27.86
C ASP A 19 21.04 0.85 26.43
N GLN A 20 21.94 1.82 26.26
CA GLN A 20 22.46 2.19 24.93
C GLN A 20 23.15 1.02 24.22
N LYS A 21 23.84 0.11 24.93
CA LYS A 21 24.49 -1.03 24.28
C LYS A 21 23.46 -2.02 23.75
N LEU A 22 22.33 -2.16 24.43
CA LEU A 22 21.21 -2.96 23.94
C LEU A 22 20.57 -2.30 22.71
N VAL A 23 20.38 -0.98 22.72
CA VAL A 23 19.91 -0.22 21.54
C VAL A 23 20.85 -0.43 20.36
N ASP A 24 22.16 -0.24 20.53
CA ASP A 24 23.16 -0.40 19.46
C ASP A 24 23.12 -1.81 18.85
N ARG A 25 22.92 -2.83 19.69
CA ARG A 25 22.80 -4.22 19.22
C ARG A 25 21.51 -4.45 18.43
N MET A 26 20.37 -3.97 18.93
CA MET A 26 19.10 -4.07 18.20
C MET A 26 19.16 -3.31 16.87
N VAL A 27 19.78 -2.13 16.84
CA VAL A 27 20.00 -1.36 15.61
C VAL A 27 20.82 -2.19 14.63
N TYR A 28 21.97 -2.73 15.05
CA TYR A 28 22.79 -3.59 14.18
C TYR A 28 21.99 -4.76 13.59
N ASP A 29 21.29 -5.52 14.44
CA ASP A 29 20.50 -6.67 13.99
C ASP A 29 19.37 -6.28 13.05
N SER A 30 18.70 -5.14 13.32
CA SER A 30 17.61 -4.64 12.48
C SER A 30 18.09 -4.23 11.08
N LEU A 31 19.29 -3.64 10.97
CA LEU A 31 19.90 -3.26 9.71
C LEU A 31 20.34 -4.48 8.90
N VAL A 32 20.92 -5.49 9.57
CA VAL A 32 21.26 -6.78 8.95
C VAL A 32 19.99 -7.48 8.47
N TRP A 33 18.97 -7.59 9.32
CA TRP A 33 17.70 -8.23 8.98
C TRP A 33 17.05 -7.55 7.78
N SER A 34 16.98 -6.21 7.78
CA SER A 34 16.40 -5.44 6.67
C SER A 34 17.10 -5.70 5.34
N SER A 35 18.42 -5.82 5.37
CA SER A 35 19.25 -6.11 4.19
C SER A 35 19.00 -7.52 3.65
N LEU A 36 18.83 -8.52 4.53
CA LEU A 36 18.61 -9.92 4.15
C LEU A 36 17.19 -10.19 3.65
N HIS A 37 16.21 -9.42 4.12
CA HIS A 37 14.79 -9.66 3.84
C HIS A 37 14.17 -8.63 2.88
N GLY A 38 14.97 -7.75 2.27
CA GLY A 38 14.49 -6.81 1.26
C GLY A 38 13.58 -5.69 1.82
N LEU A 39 13.74 -5.30 3.09
CA LEU A 39 13.14 -4.09 3.65
C LEU A 39 13.98 -2.87 3.24
N VAL A 40 13.95 -2.56 1.94
CA VAL A 40 14.85 -1.58 1.31
C VAL A 40 14.10 -0.63 0.37
N VAL A 41 14.69 0.54 0.17
CA VAL A 41 14.28 1.56 -0.80
C VAL A 41 15.51 2.07 -1.56
N GLY A 42 15.31 2.79 -2.65
CA GLY A 42 16.36 3.55 -3.31
C GLY A 42 16.81 4.74 -2.46
N ASP A 43 18.12 4.90 -2.26
CA ASP A 43 18.70 6.04 -1.54
C ASP A 43 18.48 7.34 -2.32
N LYS A 44 17.89 8.35 -1.67
CA LYS A 44 17.67 9.68 -2.23
C LYS A 44 18.95 10.39 -2.67
N SER A 45 20.10 10.06 -2.08
CA SER A 45 21.41 10.62 -2.42
C SER A 45 22.01 10.02 -3.70
N VAL A 46 21.50 8.88 -4.15
CA VAL A 46 21.97 8.17 -5.35
C VAL A 46 21.01 8.40 -6.50
N GLN A 47 21.44 9.12 -7.53
CA GLN A 47 20.59 9.53 -8.66
C GLN A 47 19.91 8.35 -9.38
N ARG A 48 20.58 7.19 -9.46
CA ARG A 48 20.09 6.01 -10.20
C ARG A 48 19.14 5.12 -9.40
N SER A 49 18.98 5.34 -8.09
CA SER A 49 18.28 4.43 -7.18
C SER A 49 16.77 4.33 -7.41
N GLY A 50 16.16 5.33 -8.08
CA GLY A 50 14.77 5.32 -8.49
C GLY A 50 14.52 4.68 -9.86
N LYS A 51 15.57 4.31 -10.60
CA LYS A 51 15.45 3.77 -11.98
C LYS A 51 16.08 2.40 -12.15
N VAL A 52 17.18 2.12 -11.44
CA VAL A 52 17.99 0.91 -11.62
C VAL A 52 17.88 0.05 -10.36
N PRO A 53 17.14 -1.07 -10.42
CA PRO A 53 17.06 -2.00 -9.31
C PRO A 53 18.45 -2.50 -8.88
N GLY A 54 18.62 -2.72 -7.58
CA GLY A 54 19.84 -3.26 -6.99
C GLY A 54 20.99 -2.26 -6.81
N VAL A 55 20.83 -1.00 -7.22
CA VAL A 55 21.86 0.04 -7.11
C VAL A 55 21.44 1.12 -6.12
N GLY A 56 22.35 1.51 -5.22
CA GLY A 56 22.09 2.58 -4.25
C GLY A 56 20.94 2.25 -3.30
N MET A 57 20.85 1.00 -2.85
CA MET A 57 19.84 0.58 -1.87
C MET A 57 20.21 1.04 -0.48
N VAL A 58 19.19 1.41 0.28
CA VAL A 58 19.28 1.68 1.72
C VAL A 58 18.08 1.01 2.41
N HIS A 59 18.21 0.66 3.68
CA HIS A 59 17.06 0.15 4.44
C HIS A 59 15.90 1.16 4.37
N ALA A 60 14.67 0.66 4.31
CA ALA A 60 13.51 1.52 4.49
C ALA A 60 13.60 2.18 5.88
N PRO A 61 13.24 3.46 6.06
CA PRO A 61 13.15 4.04 7.39
C PRO A 61 12.10 3.30 8.24
N PHE A 62 12.47 2.88 9.44
CA PHE A 62 11.58 2.16 10.36
C PHE A 62 11.78 2.62 11.81
N ALA A 63 10.75 2.47 12.64
CA ALA A 63 10.89 2.52 14.10
C ALA A 63 11.56 1.22 14.59
N LEU A 64 12.52 1.32 15.52
CA LEU A 64 13.27 0.14 15.98
C LEU A 64 12.40 -0.90 16.70
N LEU A 65 11.41 -0.43 17.47
CA LEU A 65 10.47 -1.26 18.21
C LEU A 65 9.02 -0.88 17.84
N PRO A 66 8.06 -1.79 18.01
CA PRO A 66 6.67 -1.54 17.66
C PRO A 66 6.04 -0.48 18.57
N MET A 67 5.16 0.33 18.01
CA MET A 67 4.42 1.35 18.75
C MET A 67 3.27 0.73 19.56
N PRO A 68 3.06 1.12 20.84
CA PRO A 68 1.90 0.69 21.59
C PRO A 68 0.61 1.23 20.95
N PHE A 69 -0.37 0.35 20.76
CA PHE A 69 -1.69 0.71 20.25
C PHE A 69 -2.78 -0.14 20.93
N PRO A 70 -3.91 0.45 21.35
CA PRO A 70 -4.97 -0.33 22.01
C PRO A 70 -5.61 -1.36 21.08
N GLU A 71 -5.72 -2.60 21.56
CA GLU A 71 -6.30 -3.70 20.79
C GLU A 71 -7.76 -3.46 20.41
N THR A 72 -8.52 -2.73 21.25
CA THR A 72 -9.91 -2.33 21.00
C THR A 72 -10.03 -1.44 19.76
N HIS A 73 -9.16 -0.44 19.63
CA HIS A 73 -9.16 0.47 18.49
C HIS A 73 -8.61 -0.21 17.24
N TRP A 74 -7.64 -1.14 17.39
CA TRP A 74 -7.16 -1.94 16.27
C TRP A 74 -8.28 -2.82 15.68
N LYS A 75 -9.04 -3.51 16.54
CA LYS A 75 -10.21 -4.29 16.11
C LYS A 75 -11.26 -3.44 15.42
N LEU A 76 -11.57 -2.25 15.96
CA LEU A 76 -12.49 -1.32 15.31
C LEU A 76 -12.03 -0.96 13.89
N ALA A 77 -10.75 -0.63 13.70
CA ALA A 77 -10.19 -0.32 12.38
C ALA A 77 -10.34 -1.49 11.39
N CYS A 78 -10.13 -2.73 11.86
CA CYS A 78 -10.33 -3.92 11.06
C CYS A 78 -11.82 -4.18 10.72
N GLU A 79 -12.72 -3.97 11.69
CA GLU A 79 -14.16 -4.20 11.53
C GLU A 79 -14.79 -3.25 10.51
N VAL A 80 -14.34 -1.99 10.46
CA VAL A 80 -14.87 -1.00 9.51
C VAL A 80 -14.26 -1.08 8.12
N ALA A 81 -13.13 -1.77 7.93
CA ALA A 81 -12.47 -1.91 6.62
C ALA A 81 -13.42 -2.46 5.52
N PRO A 82 -14.14 -3.59 5.69
CA PRO A 82 -15.08 -4.06 4.68
C PRO A 82 -16.28 -3.11 4.47
N ILE A 83 -16.66 -2.33 5.49
CA ILE A 83 -17.72 -1.32 5.38
C ILE A 83 -17.26 -0.18 4.46
N PHE A 84 -16.03 0.29 4.63
CA PHE A 84 -15.44 1.30 3.75
C PHE A 84 -15.26 0.79 2.32
N ASN A 85 -14.91 -0.48 2.14
CA ASN A 85 -14.81 -1.08 0.80
C ASN A 85 -16.15 -1.00 0.05
N GLU A 86 -17.25 -1.40 0.70
CA GLU A 86 -18.59 -1.29 0.13
C GLU A 86 -19.00 0.17 -0.09
N LEU A 87 -18.71 1.05 0.87
CA LEU A 87 -19.01 2.47 0.76
C LEU A 87 -18.34 3.09 -0.48
N VAL A 88 -17.06 2.79 -0.71
CA VAL A 88 -16.31 3.28 -1.87
C VAL A 88 -16.93 2.75 -3.18
N ASP A 89 -17.27 1.47 -3.27
CA ASP A 89 -17.92 0.93 -4.48
C ASP A 89 -19.27 1.62 -4.74
N ARG A 90 -20.12 1.71 -3.72
CA ARG A 90 -21.46 2.32 -3.83
C ARG A 90 -21.40 3.80 -4.20
N VAL A 91 -20.46 4.56 -3.63
CA VAL A 91 -20.23 5.97 -3.98
C VAL A 91 -19.68 6.10 -5.39
N SER A 92 -18.80 5.18 -5.83
CA SER A 92 -18.24 5.20 -7.20
C SER A 92 -19.31 5.03 -8.29
N LEU A 93 -20.41 4.37 -7.97
CA LEU A 93 -21.54 4.16 -8.88
C LEU A 93 -22.48 5.39 -8.96
N ASP A 94 -22.43 6.31 -8.01
CA ASP A 94 -23.22 7.55 -8.04
C ASP A 94 -22.44 8.68 -8.73
N ALA A 95 -22.44 8.61 -10.06
CA ALA A 95 -21.75 9.57 -10.91
C ALA A 95 -22.24 11.02 -10.68
N LYS A 96 -23.54 11.19 -10.40
CA LYS A 96 -24.12 12.51 -10.13
C LYS A 96 -23.58 13.06 -8.82
N PHE A 97 -23.55 12.25 -7.76
CA PHE A 97 -22.96 12.64 -6.48
C PHE A 97 -21.50 13.08 -6.63
N LEU A 98 -20.67 12.33 -7.37
CA LEU A 98 -19.27 12.68 -7.60
C LEU A 98 -19.11 14.00 -8.36
N GLN A 99 -19.82 14.16 -9.48
CA GLN A 99 -19.74 15.37 -10.30
C GLN A 99 -20.27 16.60 -9.56
N ASP A 100 -21.40 16.47 -8.85
CA ASP A 100 -22.01 17.58 -8.11
C ASP A 100 -21.12 17.99 -6.92
N SER A 101 -20.60 17.02 -6.16
CA SER A 101 -19.73 17.28 -4.99
C SER A 101 -18.41 17.95 -5.37
N LEU A 102 -17.82 17.58 -6.52
CA LEU A 102 -16.54 18.10 -6.98
C LEU A 102 -16.67 19.28 -7.96
N SER A 103 -17.89 19.74 -8.26
CA SER A 103 -18.15 20.80 -9.25
C SER A 103 -17.45 22.13 -8.95
N ARG A 104 -17.30 22.51 -7.67
CA ARG A 104 -16.53 23.69 -7.26
C ARG A 104 -15.03 23.43 -7.37
N THR A 105 -14.58 22.25 -6.94
CA THR A 105 -13.17 21.82 -7.04
C THR A 105 -12.69 21.82 -8.48
N LYS A 106 -13.52 21.37 -9.43
CA LYS A 106 -13.24 21.41 -10.87
C LYS A 106 -12.80 22.79 -11.37
N LYS A 107 -13.36 23.86 -10.80
CA LYS A 107 -13.03 25.25 -11.19
C LYS A 107 -11.76 25.77 -10.54
N ALA A 108 -11.36 25.19 -9.41
CA ALA A 108 -10.24 25.65 -8.59
C ALA A 108 -8.96 24.82 -8.79
N ASP A 109 -9.08 23.55 -9.17
CA ASP A 109 -7.97 22.61 -9.34
C ASP A 109 -7.97 21.97 -10.74
N ALA A 110 -6.95 22.30 -11.53
CA ALA A 110 -6.80 21.81 -12.90
C ALA A 110 -6.54 20.29 -12.96
N PHE A 111 -5.91 19.72 -11.93
CA PHE A 111 -5.66 18.28 -11.88
C PHE A 111 -6.97 17.51 -11.71
N THR A 112 -7.76 17.83 -10.68
CA THR A 112 -9.09 17.24 -10.45
C THR A 112 -10.03 17.51 -11.63
N SER A 113 -9.94 18.67 -12.29
CA SER A 113 -10.74 18.94 -13.48
C SER A 113 -10.52 17.90 -14.58
N ARG A 114 -9.26 17.54 -14.86
CA ARG A 114 -8.94 16.54 -15.88
C ARG A 114 -9.43 15.15 -15.50
N LEU A 115 -9.39 14.77 -14.22
CA LEU A 115 -9.97 13.52 -13.74
C LEU A 115 -11.50 13.49 -13.95
N LEU A 116 -12.19 14.59 -13.65
CA LEU A 116 -13.62 14.73 -13.89
C LEU A 116 -13.98 14.72 -15.38
N ASP A 117 -13.11 15.22 -16.25
CA ASP A 117 -13.31 15.16 -17.69
C ASP A 117 -13.21 13.72 -18.22
N ILE A 118 -12.27 12.91 -17.70
CA ILE A 118 -12.20 11.48 -18.01
C ILE A 118 -13.46 10.77 -17.49
N HIS A 119 -13.85 11.04 -16.24
CA HIS A 119 -15.06 10.48 -15.66
C HIS A 119 -16.31 10.83 -16.49
N SER A 120 -16.49 12.09 -16.92
CA SER A 120 -17.58 12.50 -17.80
C SER A 120 -17.58 11.72 -19.13
N LYS A 121 -16.43 11.55 -19.78
CA LYS A 121 -16.33 10.76 -21.02
C LYS A 121 -16.75 9.31 -20.82
N MET A 122 -16.41 8.70 -19.68
CA MET A 122 -16.83 7.33 -19.37
C MET A 122 -18.35 7.22 -19.20
N LEU A 123 -19.00 8.25 -18.63
CA LEU A 123 -20.47 8.32 -18.55
C LEU A 123 -21.12 8.45 -19.93
N ASP A 124 -20.53 9.26 -20.82
CA ASP A 124 -21.02 9.43 -22.20
C ASP A 124 -20.90 8.13 -23.01
N ILE A 125 -19.81 7.38 -22.82
CA ILE A 125 -19.62 6.05 -23.44
C ILE A 125 -20.63 5.04 -22.86
N ASN A 126 -21.07 5.24 -21.61
CA ASN A 126 -22.01 4.39 -20.88
C ASN A 126 -21.59 2.91 -20.88
N LYS A 127 -20.28 2.66 -20.78
CA LYS A 127 -19.73 1.30 -20.64
C LYS A 127 -19.98 0.81 -19.22
N LYS A 128 -20.50 -0.42 -19.11
CA LYS A 128 -20.70 -1.08 -17.82
C LYS A 128 -19.41 -1.81 -17.41
N GLU A 129 -18.83 -1.41 -16.27
CA GLU A 129 -17.69 -2.10 -15.66
C GLU A 129 -18.18 -3.18 -14.70
N GLU A 130 -18.22 -4.44 -15.15
CA GLU A 130 -18.77 -5.56 -14.37
C GLU A 130 -17.80 -6.07 -13.30
N ILE A 131 -16.50 -5.93 -13.53
CA ILE A 131 -15.43 -6.33 -12.62
C ILE A 131 -14.79 -5.05 -12.05
N ARG A 132 -14.88 -4.86 -10.73
CA ARG A 132 -14.31 -3.71 -10.02
C ARG A 132 -13.45 -4.21 -8.87
N LEU A 133 -12.21 -3.74 -8.79
CA LEU A 133 -11.25 -4.11 -7.75
C LEU A 133 -10.81 -2.86 -6.98
N GLY A 134 -10.93 -2.91 -5.66
CA GLY A 134 -10.41 -1.91 -4.75
C GLY A 134 -9.23 -2.44 -3.93
N LEU A 135 -8.09 -1.75 -4.00
CA LEU A 135 -6.92 -1.98 -3.14
C LEU A 135 -6.70 -0.74 -2.27
N HIS A 136 -7.49 -0.65 -1.20
CA HIS A 136 -7.63 0.57 -0.41
C HIS A 136 -6.75 0.57 0.85
N ARG A 137 -6.50 1.76 1.39
CA ARG A 137 -5.99 1.95 2.74
C ARG A 137 -6.75 3.08 3.43
N SER A 138 -7.34 2.78 4.58
CA SER A 138 -7.96 3.80 5.43
C SER A 138 -6.99 4.14 6.55
N ASP A 139 -6.63 5.41 6.67
CA ASP A 139 -5.63 5.89 7.62
C ASP A 139 -6.30 6.52 8.84
N TYR A 140 -5.75 6.27 10.04
CA TYR A 140 -6.37 6.65 11.30
C TYR A 140 -5.38 7.26 12.28
N MET A 141 -5.88 8.15 13.15
CA MET A 141 -5.18 8.56 14.37
C MET A 141 -6.08 8.35 15.60
N LEU A 142 -5.46 8.01 16.72
CA LEU A 142 -6.13 7.94 18.01
C LEU A 142 -6.02 9.30 18.70
N ASP A 143 -7.15 9.99 18.83
CA ASP A 143 -7.17 11.28 19.53
C ASP A 143 -6.96 11.08 21.03
N GLU A 144 -6.03 11.85 21.61
CA GLU A 144 -5.62 11.65 23.01
C GLU A 144 -6.72 12.08 24.00
N GLN A 145 -7.47 13.14 23.70
CA GLN A 145 -8.44 13.70 24.64
C GLN A 145 -9.72 12.86 24.67
N THR A 146 -10.25 12.55 23.49
CA THR A 146 -11.49 11.80 23.34
C THR A 146 -11.29 10.29 23.34
N LYS A 147 -10.04 9.81 23.25
CA LYS A 147 -9.69 8.39 23.07
C LYS A 147 -10.43 7.74 21.89
N SER A 148 -10.79 8.52 20.89
CA SER A 148 -11.52 8.05 19.72
C SER A 148 -10.58 7.75 18.57
N LEU A 149 -10.83 6.64 17.86
CA LEU A 149 -10.16 6.37 16.59
C LEU A 149 -10.83 7.20 15.49
N LEU A 150 -10.09 8.13 14.89
CA LEU A 150 -10.60 9.03 13.86
C LEU A 150 -9.92 8.75 12.53
N GLN A 151 -10.73 8.62 11.48
CA GLN A 151 -10.23 8.47 10.12
C GLN A 151 -9.63 9.80 9.66
N ILE A 152 -8.40 9.76 9.15
CA ILE A 152 -7.70 10.90 8.56
C ILE A 152 -8.05 11.00 7.08
N GLU A 153 -7.88 9.89 6.35
CA GLU A 153 -8.15 9.83 4.91
C GLU A 153 -8.44 8.41 4.43
N MET A 154 -9.00 8.31 3.22
CA MET A 154 -9.24 7.06 2.51
C MET A 154 -8.45 7.07 1.20
N ASN A 155 -7.43 6.24 1.12
CA ASN A 155 -6.61 6.06 -0.06
C ASN A 155 -7.26 5.03 -0.99
N THR A 156 -7.77 5.50 -2.13
CA THR A 156 -8.40 4.65 -3.16
C THR A 156 -7.50 4.34 -4.35
N ILE A 157 -6.34 5.00 -4.44
CA ILE A 157 -5.38 4.86 -5.55
C ILE A 157 -3.95 4.81 -5.00
N SER A 158 -3.13 3.90 -5.54
CA SER A 158 -1.70 3.78 -5.23
C SER A 158 -1.38 3.70 -3.73
N SER A 159 -2.16 2.91 -2.99
CA SER A 159 -1.95 2.66 -1.55
C SER A 159 -0.62 1.93 -1.33
N SER A 160 0.43 2.71 -1.02
CA SER A 160 1.78 2.21 -0.78
C SER A 160 1.89 1.33 0.48
N PHE A 161 2.99 0.57 0.56
CA PHE A 161 3.50 -0.17 1.71
C PHE A 161 2.80 -1.50 2.03
N ALA A 162 2.02 -2.06 1.10
CA ALA A 162 1.49 -3.41 1.30
C ALA A 162 2.63 -4.45 1.45
N GLY A 163 3.72 -4.31 0.68
CA GLY A 163 4.93 -5.13 0.77
C GLY A 163 5.77 -4.81 1.99
N LEU A 164 6.25 -3.57 2.10
CA LEU A 164 7.19 -3.18 3.15
C LEU A 164 6.58 -3.23 4.56
N SER A 165 5.29 -2.95 4.73
CA SER A 165 4.66 -3.03 6.07
C SER A 165 4.58 -4.46 6.60
N SER A 166 4.40 -5.46 5.73
CA SER A 166 4.50 -6.87 6.12
C SER A 166 5.88 -7.19 6.69
N LEU A 167 6.93 -6.71 6.03
CA LEU A 167 8.31 -6.89 6.50
C LEU A 167 8.62 -6.15 7.81
N VAL A 168 8.04 -4.97 8.03
CA VAL A 168 8.21 -4.25 9.31
C VAL A 168 7.58 -5.05 10.46
N SER A 169 6.40 -5.63 10.26
CA SER A 169 5.81 -6.53 11.26
C SER A 169 6.71 -7.72 11.56
N ASP A 170 7.30 -8.35 10.54
CA ASP A 170 8.22 -9.48 10.72
C ASP A 170 9.53 -9.09 11.41
N LEU A 171 10.09 -7.92 11.06
CA LEU A 171 11.25 -7.34 11.74
C LEU A 171 10.98 -7.16 13.24
N HIS A 172 9.86 -6.52 13.59
CA HIS A 172 9.50 -6.29 14.99
C HIS A 172 9.28 -7.60 15.75
N ARG A 173 8.64 -8.59 15.13
CA ARG A 173 8.48 -9.91 15.74
C ARG A 173 9.82 -10.59 15.98
N SER A 174 10.71 -10.57 14.99
CA SER A 174 12.08 -11.10 15.09
C SER A 174 12.90 -10.43 16.20
N LEU A 175 12.86 -9.11 16.29
CA LEU A 175 13.52 -8.37 17.38
C LEU A 175 12.95 -8.73 18.75
N LEU A 176 11.62 -8.82 18.88
CA LEU A 176 10.98 -9.19 20.14
C LEU A 176 11.18 -10.66 20.51
N ASP A 177 11.36 -11.57 19.56
CA ASP A 177 11.75 -12.95 19.85
C ASP A 177 13.16 -13.03 20.47
N ASN A 178 14.08 -12.17 20.02
CA ASN A 178 15.45 -12.11 20.52
C ASN A 178 15.60 -11.30 21.82
N TYR A 179 14.91 -10.17 21.92
CA TYR A 179 15.12 -9.15 22.97
C TYR A 179 13.90 -8.92 23.87
N GLY A 180 12.73 -9.47 23.54
CA GLY A 180 11.47 -9.19 24.22
C GLY A 180 11.48 -9.54 25.71
N LYS A 181 12.19 -10.59 26.11
CA LYS A 181 12.37 -10.92 27.55
C LYS A 181 13.10 -9.83 28.33
N LEU A 182 14.08 -9.17 27.72
CA LEU A 182 14.84 -8.08 28.35
C LEU A 182 14.01 -6.79 28.41
N LEU A 183 13.11 -6.61 27.44
CA LEU A 183 12.24 -5.44 27.32
C LEU A 183 10.86 -5.64 27.96
N ASN A 184 10.55 -6.83 28.47
CA ASN A 184 9.20 -7.21 28.89
C ASN A 184 8.13 -6.97 27.79
N LEU A 185 8.47 -7.32 26.56
CA LEU A 185 7.62 -7.24 25.36
C LEU A 185 7.44 -8.63 24.75
N ASP A 186 6.24 -8.93 24.24
CA ASP A 186 5.90 -10.21 23.62
C ASP A 186 5.67 -10.02 22.12
N SER A 187 6.41 -10.77 21.29
CA SER A 187 6.28 -10.75 19.83
C SER A 187 4.88 -11.13 19.35
N LYS A 188 4.11 -11.89 20.14
CA LYS A 188 2.70 -12.23 19.84
C LYS A 188 1.75 -11.04 19.91
N ARG A 189 2.17 -9.93 20.54
CA ARG A 189 1.40 -8.67 20.59
C ARG A 189 1.56 -7.84 19.32
N VAL A 190 2.49 -8.17 18.43
CA VAL A 190 2.58 -7.60 17.08
C VAL A 190 1.74 -8.47 16.14
N PRO A 191 0.63 -7.94 15.58
CA PRO A 191 -0.21 -8.71 14.67
C PRO A 191 0.58 -9.16 13.43
N GLY A 192 0.29 -10.37 12.94
CA GLY A 192 0.80 -10.81 11.64
C GLY A 192 0.19 -9.94 10.53
N ASN A 193 1.00 -9.57 9.54
CA ASN A 193 0.58 -8.66 8.47
C ASN A 193 0.70 -9.33 7.10
N THR A 194 -0.44 -9.64 6.50
CA THR A 194 -0.54 -10.35 5.22
C THR A 194 -0.92 -9.45 4.03
N ALA A 195 -0.83 -8.13 4.19
CA ALA A 195 -1.27 -7.15 3.20
C ALA A 195 -0.74 -7.42 1.79
N ALA A 196 0.57 -7.64 1.62
CA ALA A 196 1.18 -7.95 0.33
C ALA A 196 0.54 -9.17 -0.35
N SER A 197 0.38 -10.26 0.40
CA SER A 197 -0.20 -11.49 -0.12
C SER A 197 -1.70 -11.35 -0.41
N GLN A 198 -2.45 -10.62 0.41
CA GLN A 198 -3.88 -10.39 0.19
C GLN A 198 -4.11 -9.51 -1.04
N PHE A 199 -3.25 -8.50 -1.28
CA PHE A 199 -3.30 -7.68 -2.49
C PHE A 199 -2.96 -8.51 -3.74
N ALA A 200 -1.94 -9.38 -3.67
CA ALA A 200 -1.61 -10.30 -4.75
C ALA A 200 -2.75 -11.29 -5.05
N ASP A 201 -3.37 -11.86 -4.01
CA ASP A 201 -4.52 -12.76 -4.14
C ASP A 201 -5.74 -12.03 -4.75
N ALA A 202 -5.96 -10.76 -4.40
CA ALA A 202 -7.05 -9.95 -4.95
C ALA A 202 -6.83 -9.60 -6.44
N LEU A 203 -5.59 -9.23 -6.81
CA LEU A 203 -5.19 -9.02 -8.21
C LEU A 203 -5.36 -10.30 -9.04
N ALA A 204 -4.94 -11.45 -8.49
CA ALA A 204 -5.08 -12.75 -9.16
C ALA A 204 -6.55 -13.13 -9.38
N LYS A 205 -7.43 -12.85 -8.41
CA LYS A 205 -8.88 -13.03 -8.55
C LYS A 205 -9.45 -12.14 -9.65
N ALA A 206 -9.14 -10.84 -9.67
CA ALA A 206 -9.61 -9.94 -10.73
C ALA A 206 -9.11 -10.37 -12.12
N TRP A 207 -7.87 -10.83 -12.23
CA TRP A 207 -7.33 -11.40 -13.48
C TRP A 207 -8.07 -12.69 -13.89
N THR A 208 -8.43 -13.54 -12.92
CA THR A 208 -9.22 -14.76 -13.17
C THR A 208 -10.63 -14.41 -13.67
N GLU A 209 -11.28 -13.40 -13.09
CA GLU A 209 -12.59 -12.92 -13.55
C GLU A 209 -12.50 -12.29 -14.97
N TYR A 210 -11.39 -11.62 -15.30
CA TYR A 210 -11.14 -11.16 -16.69
C TYR A 210 -11.01 -12.33 -17.67
N ASN A 211 -10.61 -13.51 -17.19
CA ASN A 211 -10.68 -14.81 -17.87
C ASN A 211 -9.96 -14.86 -19.24
N ASN A 212 -8.77 -14.27 -19.32
CA ASN A 212 -7.88 -14.44 -20.46
C ASN A 212 -6.50 -14.92 -19.97
N PRO A 213 -6.15 -16.21 -20.13
CA PRO A 213 -4.90 -16.77 -19.60
C PRO A 213 -3.64 -16.22 -20.28
N ARG A 214 -3.78 -15.51 -21.41
CA ARG A 214 -2.67 -14.85 -22.11
C ARG A 214 -2.49 -13.37 -21.71
N SER A 215 -3.41 -12.83 -20.89
CA SER A 215 -3.31 -11.45 -20.42
C SER A 215 -2.31 -11.32 -19.26
N THR A 216 -1.90 -10.08 -18.98
CA THR A 216 -0.96 -9.74 -17.91
C THR A 216 -1.55 -8.66 -17.00
N VAL A 217 -1.03 -8.55 -15.78
CA VAL A 217 -1.33 -7.41 -14.90
C VAL A 217 -0.32 -6.29 -15.18
N MET A 218 -0.79 -5.14 -15.66
CA MET A 218 0.06 -3.97 -15.86
C MET A 218 0.09 -3.10 -14.60
N VAL A 219 1.30 -2.87 -14.07
CA VAL A 219 1.57 -1.92 -12.99
C VAL A 219 1.94 -0.58 -13.61
N VAL A 220 1.05 0.41 -13.50
CA VAL A 220 1.32 1.78 -13.93
C VAL A 220 2.19 2.47 -12.88
N ALA A 221 3.40 2.87 -13.25
CA ALA A 221 4.41 3.36 -12.30
C ALA A 221 4.97 4.74 -12.67
N GLN A 222 5.60 5.39 -11.70
CA GLN A 222 6.40 6.59 -11.95
C GLN A 222 7.71 6.24 -12.65
N ALA A 223 8.24 7.17 -13.45
CA ALA A 223 9.53 6.99 -14.14
C ALA A 223 10.73 6.94 -13.18
N ASP A 224 10.58 7.56 -12.00
CA ASP A 224 11.56 7.62 -10.92
C ASP A 224 10.86 7.13 -9.63
N GLU A 225 11.08 5.87 -9.26
CA GLU A 225 10.35 5.21 -8.18
C GLU A 225 11.32 4.58 -7.18
N ARG A 226 11.68 5.32 -6.13
CA ARG A 226 12.58 4.82 -5.07
C ARG A 226 11.91 3.76 -4.19
N ASN A 227 10.59 3.71 -4.17
CA ASN A 227 9.84 2.68 -3.45
C ASN A 227 9.49 1.48 -4.37
N MET A 228 10.23 1.28 -5.48
CA MET A 228 9.90 0.23 -6.45
C MET A 228 9.90 -1.17 -5.85
N TYR A 229 10.68 -1.41 -4.80
CA TYR A 229 10.79 -2.71 -4.14
C TYR A 229 9.47 -3.14 -3.50
N ASP A 230 8.66 -2.20 -2.99
CA ASP A 230 7.30 -2.47 -2.50
C ASP A 230 6.39 -3.00 -3.62
N GLN A 231 6.52 -2.42 -4.82
CA GLN A 231 5.76 -2.85 -6.00
C GLN A 231 6.29 -4.18 -6.55
N HIS A 232 7.61 -4.40 -6.52
CA HIS A 232 8.23 -5.67 -6.91
C HIS A 232 7.85 -6.81 -5.98
N TRP A 233 7.67 -6.57 -4.67
CA TRP A 233 7.13 -7.57 -3.74
C TRP A 233 5.77 -8.10 -4.19
N LEU A 234 4.85 -7.19 -4.56
CA LEU A 234 3.54 -7.55 -5.11
C LEU A 234 3.66 -8.34 -6.42
N SER A 235 4.49 -7.88 -7.35
CA SER A 235 4.74 -8.57 -8.62
C SER A 235 5.33 -9.97 -8.44
N SER A 236 6.28 -10.14 -7.53
CA SER A 236 6.89 -11.43 -7.21
C SER A 236 5.88 -12.38 -6.59
N LEU A 237 5.09 -11.93 -5.60
CA LEU A 237 4.04 -12.75 -5.00
C LEU A 237 2.98 -13.18 -6.02
N LEU A 238 2.60 -12.27 -6.92
CA LEU A 238 1.66 -12.57 -8.00
C LEU A 238 2.21 -13.67 -8.94
N LYS A 239 3.50 -13.62 -9.25
CA LYS A 239 4.16 -14.63 -10.08
C LYS A 239 4.34 -15.96 -9.34
N GLU A 240 4.86 -15.93 -8.12
CA GLU A 240 5.22 -17.14 -7.36
C GLU A 240 4.01 -17.92 -6.87
N ARG A 241 2.96 -17.22 -6.41
CA ARG A 241 1.76 -17.87 -5.84
C ARG A 241 0.71 -18.19 -6.89
N HIS A 242 0.60 -17.36 -7.93
CA HIS A 242 -0.51 -17.45 -8.91
C HIS A 242 -0.04 -17.71 -10.35
N ASN A 243 1.27 -17.73 -10.61
CA ASN A 243 1.84 -17.85 -11.94
C ASN A 243 1.38 -16.77 -12.94
N ILE A 244 0.98 -15.60 -12.43
CA ILE A 244 0.54 -14.47 -13.25
C ILE A 244 1.72 -13.52 -13.46
N THR A 245 2.06 -13.25 -14.71
CA THR A 245 3.10 -12.28 -15.06
C THR A 245 2.56 -10.86 -14.93
N SER A 246 3.38 -9.95 -14.42
CA SER A 246 3.11 -8.51 -14.46
C SER A 246 4.14 -7.77 -15.32
N ILE A 247 3.72 -6.66 -15.91
CA ILE A 247 4.58 -5.71 -16.62
C ILE A 247 4.53 -4.35 -15.91
N ARG A 248 5.60 -3.56 -16.00
CA ARG A 248 5.65 -2.19 -15.48
C ARG A 248 5.77 -1.20 -16.63
N LYS A 249 4.95 -0.17 -16.62
CA LYS A 249 4.97 0.91 -17.61
C LYS A 249 4.62 2.25 -16.97
N THR A 250 5.28 3.30 -17.42
CA THR A 250 4.89 4.68 -17.15
C THR A 250 3.70 5.08 -18.03
N LEU A 251 2.97 6.12 -17.65
CA LEU A 251 1.91 6.65 -18.51
C LEU A 251 2.41 7.08 -19.90
N ALA A 252 3.65 7.56 -20.01
CA ALA A 252 4.25 7.96 -21.28
C ALA A 252 4.57 6.75 -22.18
N GLU A 253 5.04 5.63 -21.60
CA GLU A 253 5.21 4.40 -22.36
C GLU A 253 3.87 3.81 -22.79
N ILE A 254 2.84 3.87 -21.94
CA ILE A 254 1.48 3.42 -22.30
C ILE A 254 0.92 4.25 -23.46
N ASP A 255 1.13 5.56 -23.46
CA ASP A 255 0.73 6.42 -24.58
C ASP A 255 1.47 6.08 -25.89
N ALA A 256 2.76 5.74 -25.80
CA ALA A 256 3.58 5.43 -26.95
C ALA A 256 3.39 4.00 -27.51
N GLU A 257 3.07 3.03 -26.65
CA GLU A 257 3.09 1.59 -26.97
C GLU A 257 1.71 0.93 -26.81
N GLY A 258 0.72 1.66 -26.30
CA GLY A 258 -0.61 1.16 -26.02
C GLY A 258 -1.58 1.39 -27.17
N GLU A 259 -2.40 0.39 -27.46
CA GLU A 259 -3.50 0.49 -28.40
C GLU A 259 -4.75 -0.21 -27.88
N LEU A 260 -5.92 0.29 -28.30
CA LEU A 260 -7.20 -0.36 -28.04
C LEU A 260 -7.62 -1.14 -29.28
N GLN A 261 -7.94 -2.42 -29.08
CA GLN A 261 -8.59 -3.23 -30.09
C GLN A 261 -10.08 -2.86 -30.22
N ALA A 262 -10.71 -3.32 -31.30
CA ALA A 262 -12.11 -3.03 -31.59
C ALA A 262 -13.08 -3.56 -30.51
N ASP A 263 -12.68 -4.59 -29.77
CA ASP A 263 -13.43 -5.16 -28.64
C ASP A 263 -13.19 -4.41 -27.31
N GLY A 264 -12.34 -3.39 -27.31
CA GLY A 264 -11.95 -2.61 -26.13
C GLY A 264 -10.80 -3.22 -25.32
N SER A 265 -10.20 -4.32 -25.79
CA SER A 265 -8.99 -4.89 -25.17
C SER A 265 -7.81 -3.94 -25.31
N LEU A 266 -7.10 -3.68 -24.20
CA LEU A 266 -5.84 -2.94 -24.21
C LEU A 266 -4.67 -3.87 -24.56
N ILE A 267 -3.93 -3.53 -25.60
CA ILE A 267 -2.66 -4.16 -25.97
C ILE A 267 -1.54 -3.16 -25.67
N VAL A 268 -0.46 -3.63 -25.07
CA VAL A 268 0.75 -2.84 -24.83
C VAL A 268 1.93 -3.60 -25.40
N TYR A 269 2.60 -3.02 -26.39
CA TYR A 269 3.75 -3.65 -27.03
C TYR A 269 4.99 -3.53 -26.17
N VAL A 270 5.68 -4.64 -25.93
CA VAL A 270 7.00 -4.61 -25.29
C VAL A 270 8.03 -4.38 -26.38
N ALA A 271 8.56 -3.16 -26.47
CA ALA A 271 9.72 -2.90 -27.31
C ALA A 271 10.91 -3.72 -26.80
N ILE A 272 11.27 -4.80 -27.50
CA ILE A 272 12.56 -5.46 -27.29
C ILE A 272 13.58 -4.60 -28.00
N THR A 273 14.20 -3.66 -27.29
CA THR A 273 15.45 -3.06 -27.76
C THR A 273 16.51 -4.17 -27.75
N MET A 274 16.72 -4.78 -28.90
CA MET A 274 17.94 -5.53 -29.18
C MET A 274 19.09 -4.51 -29.15
N GLU A 275 19.75 -4.37 -28.00
CA GLU A 275 21.05 -3.70 -27.95
C GLU A 275 22.04 -4.59 -28.73
N ASN A 276 22.49 -4.09 -29.89
CA ASN A 276 23.63 -4.64 -30.64
C ASN A 276 24.95 -4.26 -29.97
#